data_AF-A0A1M5WWV4-F1
#
_entry.id   AF-A0A1M5WWV4-F1
#
_cell.length_a   1.000
_cell.length_b   1.000
_cell.length_c   1.000
_cell.angle_alpha   90.00
_cell.angle_beta   90.00
_cell.angle_gamma   90.00
#
_symmetry.space_group_name_H-M   'P 1'
#
loop_
_entity.id
_entity.type
_entity.pdbx_description
1 polymer ?
#
loop_
_entity_poly.entity_id
_entity_poly.type
_entity_poly.pdbx_seq_one_letter_code
_entity_poly.pdbx_strand_id
1 'polypeptide(L)'
;MFGSSKRRVFKPTAYGNTRRPRRIPRWLVLMLTGIILGAGGLLFLQKSYGPTRLTVEQSEQLHYDLNSSNMDKQRLQSQVNQQSHDVKETRASLESLTAELKKAKEQVAKLTADLQLFADAMPPDPRGTSPGIRSAAFSNSAGQLAYQILVMQDKGKSDTFAGEVELVVAGRYANGKSASIDLPPFNIQLQQYTHVHGTAPLPEGFSARQVTIKITPQGSKKLSATRTLRVAR
;
A
#
# COMPACT_ATOMS: atom_id res chain seq x y z
N MET A 1 -82.16 -114.81 67.20
CA MET A 1 -81.69 -115.92 66.36
C MET A 1 -80.53 -115.43 65.51
N PHE A 2 -79.42 -116.17 65.59
CA PHE A 2 -78.28 -116.35 64.66
C PHE A 2 -78.17 -115.37 63.46
N GLY A 3 -77.05 -114.72 63.15
CA GLY A 3 -75.65 -115.14 63.31
C GLY A 3 -74.99 -115.13 61.92
N SER A 4 -73.75 -114.61 61.87
CA SER A 4 -72.69 -114.88 60.88
C SER A 4 -72.12 -113.65 60.17
N SER A 5 -70.96 -113.24 60.69
CA SER A 5 -69.95 -112.39 60.07
C SER A 5 -69.37 -112.98 58.78
N LYS A 6 -68.93 -112.13 57.83
CA LYS A 6 -67.63 -112.32 57.13
C LYS A 6 -67.15 -111.07 56.37
N ARG A 7 -66.01 -110.58 56.86
CA ARG A 7 -64.85 -109.91 56.22
C ARG A 7 -65.07 -108.85 55.12
N ARG A 8 -64.62 -107.64 55.44
CA ARG A 8 -64.20 -106.62 54.47
C ARG A 8 -62.75 -106.91 54.04
N VAL A 9 -62.54 -107.15 52.74
CA VAL A 9 -61.21 -107.25 52.13
C VAL A 9 -60.94 -105.94 51.38
N PHE A 10 -59.85 -105.28 51.76
CA PHE A 10 -59.31 -104.08 51.12
C PHE A 10 -58.95 -104.33 49.66
N LYS A 11 -59.39 -103.45 48.75
CA LYS A 11 -58.80 -103.28 47.42
C LYS A 11 -58.01 -101.96 47.42
N PRO A 12 -56.69 -101.95 47.22
CA PRO A 12 -55.92 -100.72 47.16
C PRO A 12 -56.21 -100.04 45.82
N THR A 13 -56.77 -98.83 45.86
CA THR A 13 -56.94 -97.99 44.67
C THR A 13 -55.70 -97.11 44.47
N ALA A 14 -54.93 -97.50 43.46
CA ALA A 14 -54.24 -96.68 42.44
C ALA A 14 -53.54 -95.34 42.80
N TYR A 15 -53.15 -95.08 44.04
CA TYR A 15 -52.15 -94.01 44.31
C TYR A 15 -50.74 -94.53 44.08
N GLY A 16 -50.36 -94.63 42.80
CA GLY A 16 -48.98 -94.81 42.37
C GLY A 16 -48.24 -93.46 42.41
N ASN A 17 -47.47 -93.23 43.47
CA ASN A 17 -46.64 -92.04 43.61
C ASN A 17 -45.39 -92.16 42.70
N THR A 18 -45.54 -91.77 41.43
CA THR A 18 -44.42 -91.66 40.49
C THR A 18 -43.72 -90.32 40.69
N ARG A 19 -42.53 -90.33 41.29
CA ARG A 19 -41.64 -89.17 41.33
C ARG A 19 -41.16 -88.87 39.90
N ARG A 20 -41.87 -88.00 39.19
CA ARG A 20 -41.43 -87.49 37.88
C ARG A 20 -40.16 -86.67 38.06
N PRO A 21 -39.08 -86.91 37.28
CA PRO A 21 -37.94 -86.00 37.28
C PRO A 21 -38.45 -84.63 36.82
N ARG A 22 -38.11 -83.56 37.57
CA ARG A 22 -38.31 -82.17 37.15
C ARG A 22 -37.47 -81.91 35.89
N ARG A 23 -37.94 -82.38 34.73
CA ARG A 23 -37.46 -81.91 33.44
C ARG A 23 -38.01 -80.51 33.28
N ILE A 24 -37.09 -79.54 33.28
CA ILE A 24 -37.41 -78.15 32.98
C ILE A 24 -38.18 -78.15 31.64
N PRO A 25 -39.38 -77.55 31.59
CA PRO A 25 -40.14 -77.49 30.36
C PRO A 25 -39.29 -76.88 29.24
N ARG A 26 -39.25 -77.54 28.07
CA ARG A 26 -38.45 -77.08 26.92
C ARG A 26 -38.80 -75.66 26.49
N TRP A 27 -40.06 -75.24 26.67
CA TRP A 27 -40.50 -73.87 26.38
C TRP A 27 -39.82 -72.83 27.29
N LEU A 28 -39.59 -73.17 28.56
CA LEU A 28 -38.94 -72.28 29.52
C LEU A 28 -37.45 -72.14 29.23
N VAL A 29 -36.79 -73.21 28.77
CA VAL A 29 -35.40 -73.15 28.31
C VAL A 29 -35.28 -72.26 27.07
N LEU A 30 -36.17 -72.40 26.09
CA LEU A 30 -36.18 -71.54 24.89
C LEU A 30 -36.40 -70.05 25.24
N MET A 31 -37.28 -69.77 26.19
CA MET A 31 -37.56 -68.42 26.66
C MET A 31 -36.33 -67.81 27.35
N LEU A 32 -35.67 -68.56 28.25
CA LEU A 32 -34.45 -68.12 28.91
C LEU A 32 -33.30 -67.91 27.92
N THR A 33 -33.09 -68.82 26.96
CA THR A 33 -32.05 -68.64 25.94
C THR A 33 -32.34 -67.44 25.05
N GLY A 34 -33.61 -67.20 24.71
CA GLY A 34 -34.02 -66.02 23.95
C GLY A 34 -33.80 -64.71 24.71
N ILE A 35 -34.06 -64.68 26.02
CA ILE A 35 -33.77 -63.53 26.87
C ILE A 35 -32.26 -63.31 26.99
N ILE A 36 -31.47 -64.36 27.16
CA ILE A 36 -30.00 -64.26 27.28
C ILE A 36 -29.39 -63.79 25.96
N LEU A 37 -29.86 -64.31 24.81
CA LEU A 37 -29.44 -63.86 23.49
C LEU A 37 -29.91 -62.43 23.19
N GLY A 38 -31.12 -62.06 23.58
CA GLY A 38 -31.65 -60.71 23.42
C GLY A 38 -30.92 -59.69 24.29
N ALA A 39 -30.70 -60.00 25.57
CA ALA A 39 -29.95 -59.15 26.49
C ALA A 39 -28.47 -59.07 26.09
N GLY A 40 -27.87 -60.18 25.70
CA GLY A 40 -26.49 -60.23 25.20
C GLY A 40 -26.34 -59.44 23.89
N GLY A 41 -27.30 -59.56 22.97
CA GLY A 41 -27.33 -58.80 21.72
C GLY A 41 -27.48 -57.30 21.94
N LEU A 42 -28.37 -56.87 22.83
CA LEU A 42 -28.54 -55.45 23.18
C LEU A 42 -27.28 -54.88 23.85
N LEU A 43 -26.68 -55.60 24.79
CA LEU A 43 -25.45 -55.18 25.46
C LEU A 43 -24.26 -55.13 24.48
N PHE A 44 -24.18 -56.06 23.54
CA PHE A 44 -23.14 -56.07 22.51
C PHE A 44 -23.29 -54.88 21.55
N LEU A 45 -24.51 -54.58 21.10
CA LEU A 45 -24.78 -53.44 20.23
C LEU A 45 -24.50 -52.12 20.96
N GLN A 46 -24.88 -52.02 22.23
CA GLN A 46 -24.60 -50.85 23.06
C GLN A 46 -23.10 -50.67 23.35
N LYS A 47 -22.33 -51.76 23.47
CA LYS A 47 -20.88 -51.69 23.75
C LYS A 47 -20.05 -51.43 22.49
N SER A 48 -20.43 -52.00 21.35
CA SER A 48 -19.68 -51.89 20.09
C SER A 48 -20.07 -50.65 19.26
N TYR A 49 -21.29 -50.14 19.41
CA TYR A 49 -21.81 -48.98 18.66
C TYR A 49 -22.39 -47.87 19.54
N GLY A 50 -22.31 -47.99 20.87
CA GLY A 50 -22.65 -46.89 21.76
C GLY A 50 -21.62 -45.76 21.65
N PRO A 51 -22.02 -44.50 21.90
CA PRO A 51 -21.09 -43.38 21.91
C PRO A 51 -19.94 -43.70 22.87
N THR A 52 -18.71 -43.56 22.39
CA THR A 52 -17.51 -43.69 23.22
C THR A 52 -17.69 -42.80 24.43
N ARG A 53 -17.82 -43.40 25.62
CA ARG A 53 -17.87 -42.62 26.86
C ARG A 53 -16.47 -42.07 27.03
N LEU A 54 -16.29 -40.82 26.59
CA LEU A 54 -15.08 -40.04 26.84
C LEU A 54 -14.79 -40.21 28.33
N THR A 55 -13.59 -40.69 28.66
CA THR A 55 -13.13 -40.60 30.04
C THR A 55 -13.09 -39.12 30.42
N VAL A 56 -13.27 -38.79 31.70
CA VAL A 56 -13.32 -37.38 32.16
C VAL A 56 -12.12 -36.59 31.63
N GLU A 57 -10.94 -37.23 31.60
CA GLU A 57 -9.70 -36.70 31.03
C GLU A 57 -9.78 -36.39 29.52
N GLN A 58 -10.37 -37.29 28.71
CA GLN A 58 -10.54 -37.05 27.25
C GLN A 58 -11.55 -35.93 26.97
N SER A 59 -12.59 -35.79 27.79
CA SER A 59 -13.51 -34.66 27.66
C SER A 59 -12.86 -33.34 28.05
N GLU A 60 -12.03 -33.32 29.10
CA GLU A 60 -11.28 -32.13 29.51
C GLU A 60 -10.27 -31.71 28.43
N GLN A 61 -9.54 -32.66 27.85
CA GLN A 61 -8.62 -32.40 26.75
C GLN A 61 -9.36 -31.85 25.51
N LEU A 62 -10.49 -32.45 25.13
CA LEU A 62 -11.29 -31.96 24.01
C LEU A 62 -11.87 -30.55 24.28
N HIS A 63 -12.30 -30.27 25.50
CA HIS A 63 -12.75 -28.93 25.88
C HIS A 63 -11.62 -27.90 25.80
N TYR A 64 -10.41 -28.28 26.23
CA TYR A 64 -9.23 -27.43 26.11
C TYR A 64 -8.88 -27.14 24.65
N ASP A 65 -8.87 -28.17 23.80
CA ASP A 65 -8.59 -28.05 22.36
C ASP A 65 -9.65 -27.22 21.62
N LEU A 66 -10.93 -27.40 21.97
CA LEU A 66 -12.00 -26.57 21.41
C LEU A 66 -11.88 -25.12 21.87
N ASN A 67 -11.52 -24.87 23.13
CA ASN A 67 -11.34 -23.52 23.63
C ASN A 67 -10.15 -22.83 22.96
N SER A 68 -9.01 -23.53 22.84
CA SER A 68 -7.82 -22.99 22.17
C SER A 68 -8.09 -22.69 20.69
N SER A 69 -8.77 -23.60 19.98
CA SER A 69 -9.17 -23.39 18.58
C SER A 69 -10.16 -22.22 18.42
N ASN A 70 -11.11 -22.06 19.35
CA ASN A 70 -12.02 -20.92 19.36
C ASN A 70 -11.26 -19.59 19.59
N MET A 71 -10.28 -19.57 20.49
CA MET A 71 -9.42 -18.41 20.71
C MET A 71 -8.58 -18.09 19.46
N ASP A 72 -8.02 -19.11 18.80
CA ASP A 72 -7.30 -18.96 17.53
C ASP A 72 -8.20 -18.36 16.45
N LYS A 73 -9.43 -18.87 16.31
CA LYS A 73 -10.40 -18.36 15.35
C LYS A 73 -10.76 -16.91 15.62
N GLN A 74 -10.98 -16.52 16.87
CA GLN A 74 -11.25 -15.14 17.25
C GLN A 74 -10.06 -14.22 16.91
N ARG A 75 -8.83 -14.66 17.18
CA ARG A 75 -7.61 -13.91 16.84
C ARG A 75 -7.46 -13.73 15.34
N LEU A 76 -7.60 -14.81 14.57
CA LEU A 76 -7.51 -14.76 13.11
C LEU A 76 -8.61 -13.87 12.51
N GLN A 77 -9.84 -13.93 13.04
CA GLN A 77 -10.91 -13.04 12.59
C GLN A 77 -10.56 -11.57 12.87
N SER A 78 -9.99 -11.26 14.03
CA SER A 78 -9.51 -9.91 14.35
C SER A 78 -8.40 -9.47 13.39
N GLN A 79 -7.44 -10.34 13.08
CA GLN A 79 -6.35 -10.05 12.14
C GLN A 79 -6.88 -9.82 10.72
N VAL A 80 -7.82 -10.63 10.24
CA VAL A 80 -8.47 -10.45 8.93
C VAL A 80 -9.24 -9.14 8.89
N ASN A 81 -9.97 -8.79 9.95
CA ASN A 81 -10.69 -7.52 10.03
C ASN A 81 -9.71 -6.35 9.96
N GLN A 82 -8.62 -6.38 10.74
CA GLN A 82 -7.60 -5.35 10.73
C GLN A 82 -6.94 -5.20 9.34
N GLN A 83 -6.49 -6.30 8.73
CA GLN A 83 -5.92 -6.28 7.39
C GLN A 83 -6.93 -5.79 6.34
N SER A 84 -8.22 -6.12 6.48
CA SER A 84 -9.26 -5.62 5.58
C SER A 84 -9.43 -4.11 5.71
N HIS A 85 -9.34 -3.56 6.92
CA HIS A 85 -9.34 -2.13 7.16
C HIS A 85 -8.09 -1.46 6.55
N ASP A 86 -6.89 -2.01 6.81
CA ASP A 86 -5.64 -1.48 6.27
C ASP A 86 -5.64 -1.46 4.73
N VAL A 87 -6.13 -2.53 4.09
CA VAL A 87 -6.26 -2.61 2.62
C VAL A 87 -7.26 -1.58 2.09
N LYS A 88 -8.36 -1.33 2.80
CA LYS A 88 -9.34 -0.30 2.39
C LYS A 88 -8.76 1.11 2.52
N GLU A 89 -8.08 1.40 3.61
CA GLU A 89 -7.45 2.70 3.87
C GLU A 89 -6.34 2.99 2.86
N THR A 90 -5.47 2.01 2.60
CA THR A 90 -4.42 2.13 1.59
C THR A 90 -4.98 2.32 0.19
N ARG A 91 -6.05 1.59 -0.19
CA ARG A 91 -6.74 1.79 -1.47
C ARG A 91 -7.34 3.18 -1.58
N ALA A 92 -8.04 3.66 -0.56
CA ALA A 92 -8.60 5.01 -0.54
C ALA A 92 -7.51 6.10 -0.67
N SER A 93 -6.37 5.90 0.00
CA SER A 93 -5.21 6.80 -0.09
C SER A 93 -4.56 6.77 -1.49
N LEU A 94 -4.48 5.60 -2.12
CA LEU A 94 -4.01 5.49 -3.51
C LEU A 94 -4.96 6.18 -4.48
N GLU A 95 -6.28 6.02 -4.30
CA GLU A 95 -7.28 6.70 -5.12
C GLU A 95 -7.19 8.24 -4.97
N SER A 96 -6.99 8.76 -3.75
CA SER A 96 -6.81 10.20 -3.55
C SER A 96 -5.51 10.71 -4.18
N LEU A 97 -4.39 10.02 -3.98
CA LEU A 97 -3.10 10.38 -4.57
C LEU A 97 -3.14 10.34 -6.11
N THR A 98 -3.81 9.35 -6.70
CA THR A 98 -3.95 9.27 -8.16
C THR A 98 -4.81 10.41 -8.71
N ALA A 99 -5.88 10.80 -8.00
CA ALA A 99 -6.70 11.96 -8.36
C ALA A 99 -5.91 13.27 -8.26
N GLU A 100 -5.12 13.46 -7.20
CA GLU A 100 -4.24 14.62 -7.03
C GLU A 100 -3.17 14.69 -8.11
N LEU A 101 -2.51 13.57 -8.43
CA LEU A 101 -1.53 13.50 -9.50
C LEU A 101 -2.15 13.82 -10.86
N LYS A 102 -3.37 13.35 -11.13
CA LYS A 102 -4.08 13.70 -12.36
C LYS A 102 -4.34 15.20 -12.43
N LYS A 103 -4.87 15.80 -11.36
CA LYS A 103 -5.12 17.24 -11.27
C LYS A 103 -3.84 18.07 -11.43
N ALA A 104 -2.75 17.65 -10.80
CA ALA A 104 -1.45 18.31 -10.94
C ALA A 104 -0.92 18.24 -12.39
N LYS A 105 -1.04 17.08 -13.04
CA LYS A 105 -0.66 16.92 -14.47
C LYS A 105 -1.50 17.81 -15.38
N GLU A 106 -2.81 17.90 -15.16
CA GLU A 106 -3.70 18.79 -15.90
C GLU A 106 -3.33 20.26 -15.71
N GLN A 107 -3.00 20.67 -14.47
CA GLN A 107 -2.50 22.02 -14.19
C GLN A 107 -1.17 22.31 -14.88
N VAL A 108 -0.21 21.39 -14.86
CA VAL A 108 1.06 21.53 -15.57
C VAL A 108 0.84 21.63 -17.08
N ALA A 109 -0.03 20.80 -17.66
CA ALA A 109 -0.36 20.85 -19.08
C ALA A 109 -0.99 22.20 -19.46
N LYS A 110 -1.92 22.69 -18.64
CA LYS A 110 -2.54 24.01 -18.84
C LYS A 110 -1.50 25.13 -18.75
N LEU A 111 -0.68 25.15 -17.70
CA LEU A 111 0.37 26.16 -17.53
C LEU A 111 1.38 26.12 -18.69
N THR A 112 1.73 24.94 -19.18
CA THR A 112 2.62 24.78 -20.33
C THR A 112 2.00 25.36 -21.59
N ALA A 113 0.71 25.09 -21.84
CA ALA A 113 -0.02 25.65 -22.96
C ALA A 113 -0.14 27.19 -22.87
N ASP A 114 -0.44 27.72 -21.69
CA ASP A 114 -0.49 29.17 -21.43
C ASP A 114 0.89 29.82 -21.67
N LEU A 115 1.97 29.21 -21.17
CA LEU A 115 3.35 29.66 -21.41
C LEU A 115 3.71 29.65 -22.90
N GLN A 116 3.27 28.63 -23.64
CA GLN A 116 3.51 28.55 -25.06
C GLN A 116 2.72 29.61 -25.83
N LEU A 117 1.46 29.86 -25.45
CA LEU A 117 0.67 30.97 -25.98
C LEU A 117 1.36 32.32 -25.74
N PHE A 118 1.91 32.56 -24.55
CA PHE A 118 2.67 33.78 -24.26
C PHE A 118 3.98 33.85 -25.06
N ALA A 119 4.68 32.72 -25.22
CA ALA A 119 5.88 32.64 -26.04
C ALA A 119 5.59 32.98 -27.50
N ASP A 120 4.47 32.49 -28.04
CA ASP A 120 4.02 32.79 -29.39
C ASP A 120 3.49 34.22 -29.52
N ALA A 121 2.97 34.83 -28.47
CA ALA A 121 2.55 36.23 -28.50
C ALA A 121 3.73 37.22 -28.42
N MET A 122 4.93 36.77 -28.02
CA MET A 122 6.09 37.67 -27.87
C MET A 122 6.61 38.16 -29.24
N PRO A 123 6.87 39.48 -29.38
CA PRO A 123 7.45 40.03 -30.61
C PRO A 123 8.93 39.60 -30.75
N PRO A 124 9.50 39.65 -31.97
CA PRO A 124 10.94 39.41 -32.19
C PRO A 124 11.82 40.42 -31.42
N ASP A 125 13.09 40.05 -31.18
CA ASP A 125 13.99 40.92 -30.41
C ASP A 125 14.27 42.19 -31.25
N PRO A 126 14.07 43.41 -30.71
CA PRO A 126 14.33 44.65 -31.45
C PRO A 126 15.78 44.77 -31.95
N ARG A 127 16.72 44.01 -31.37
CA ARG A 127 18.13 43.97 -31.81
C ARG A 127 18.38 43.03 -32.99
N GLY A 128 17.37 42.27 -33.42
CA GLY A 128 17.51 41.26 -34.49
C GLY A 128 18.44 40.10 -34.14
N THR A 129 18.76 39.92 -32.85
CA THR A 129 19.64 38.85 -32.35
C THR A 129 18.86 37.58 -32.04
N SER A 130 19.45 36.44 -32.37
CA SER A 130 18.80 35.13 -32.25
C SER A 130 19.86 34.10 -31.82
N PRO A 131 19.83 33.61 -30.57
CA PRO A 131 18.84 33.89 -29.52
C PRO A 131 18.88 35.34 -29.00
N GLY A 132 17.72 35.88 -28.64
CA GLY A 132 17.55 37.22 -28.07
C GLY A 132 17.35 37.19 -26.56
N ILE A 133 17.87 38.21 -25.87
CA ILE A 133 17.72 38.36 -24.40
C ILE A 133 16.43 39.13 -24.14
N ARG A 134 15.37 38.44 -23.71
CA ARG A 134 14.02 39.01 -23.59
C ARG A 134 13.80 39.78 -22.31
N SER A 135 14.17 39.19 -21.19
CA SER A 135 14.10 39.81 -19.88
C SER A 135 15.34 39.45 -19.07
N ALA A 136 15.75 40.36 -18.20
CA ALA A 136 16.74 40.06 -17.19
C ALA A 136 16.47 40.92 -15.96
N ALA A 137 16.51 40.30 -14.79
CA ALA A 137 16.39 40.95 -13.50
C ALA A 137 17.59 40.59 -12.64
N PHE A 138 18.09 41.58 -11.92
CA PHE A 138 19.24 41.44 -11.04
C PHE A 138 18.95 42.14 -9.73
N SER A 139 19.30 41.50 -8.61
CA SER A 139 19.21 42.10 -7.27
C SER A 139 20.44 41.77 -6.44
N ASN A 140 20.83 42.69 -5.57
CA ASN A 140 21.87 42.46 -4.58
C ASN A 140 21.23 41.85 -3.33
N SER A 141 21.72 40.70 -2.86
CA SER A 141 21.24 40.05 -1.66
C SER A 141 22.42 39.50 -0.86
N ALA A 142 22.68 40.06 0.32
CA ALA A 142 23.69 39.57 1.28
C ALA A 142 25.09 39.29 0.66
N GLY A 143 25.59 40.19 -0.18
CA GLY A 143 26.88 40.00 -0.86
C GLY A 143 26.84 39.04 -2.06
N GLN A 144 25.66 38.63 -2.49
CA GLN A 144 25.44 37.87 -3.72
C GLN A 144 24.64 38.69 -4.73
N LEU A 145 24.85 38.41 -6.01
CA LEU A 145 24.02 38.87 -7.11
C LEU A 145 23.04 37.77 -7.47
N ALA A 146 21.76 37.96 -7.14
CA ALA A 146 20.70 37.11 -7.68
C ALA A 146 20.37 37.57 -9.10
N TYR A 147 20.27 36.62 -10.02
CA TYR A 147 19.97 36.90 -11.42
C TYR A 147 18.85 36.00 -11.93
N GLN A 148 18.02 36.55 -12.81
CA GLN A 148 17.00 35.85 -13.58
C GLN A 148 17.08 36.36 -15.01
N ILE A 149 17.28 35.48 -15.99
CA ILE A 149 17.50 35.84 -17.39
C ILE A 149 16.61 34.94 -18.25
N LEU A 150 15.77 35.56 -19.07
CA LEU A 150 14.95 34.89 -20.08
C LEU A 150 15.58 35.10 -21.45
N VAL A 151 15.98 33.99 -22.07
CA VAL A 151 16.55 33.96 -23.43
C VAL A 151 15.59 33.20 -24.33
N MET A 152 15.35 33.71 -25.53
CA MET A 152 14.47 33.06 -26.50
C MET A 152 15.03 33.10 -27.92
N GLN A 153 14.82 32.03 -28.67
CA GLN A 153 15.01 32.01 -30.11
C GLN A 153 13.83 32.69 -30.82
N ASP A 154 14.05 33.12 -32.06
CA ASP A 154 12.96 33.64 -32.89
C ASP A 154 12.12 32.52 -33.46
N LYS A 155 10.87 32.85 -33.79
CA LYS A 155 9.93 31.92 -34.42
C LYS A 155 10.53 31.33 -35.71
N GLY A 156 10.41 30.02 -35.87
CA GLY A 156 10.92 29.28 -37.03
C GLY A 156 12.34 28.71 -36.85
N LYS A 157 13.06 29.07 -35.78
CA LYS A 157 14.29 28.36 -35.41
C LYS A 157 13.98 27.25 -34.42
N SER A 158 13.94 26.02 -34.93
CA SER A 158 13.65 24.80 -34.16
C SER A 158 14.89 24.10 -33.62
N ASP A 159 16.08 24.51 -34.08
CA ASP A 159 17.34 23.89 -33.71
C ASP A 159 17.69 24.22 -32.26
N THR A 160 18.17 23.23 -31.52
CA THR A 160 18.67 23.45 -30.16
C THR A 160 19.91 24.33 -30.22
N PHE A 161 19.82 25.54 -29.69
CA PHE A 161 20.96 26.43 -29.49
C PHE A 161 21.69 26.03 -28.22
N ALA A 162 22.97 25.69 -28.35
CA ALA A 162 23.89 25.56 -27.24
C ALA A 162 24.88 26.73 -27.25
N GLY A 163 25.05 27.38 -26.11
CA GLY A 163 25.93 28.52 -25.98
C GLY A 163 26.42 28.72 -24.56
N GLU A 164 27.26 29.74 -24.40
CA GLU A 164 27.86 30.14 -23.15
C GLU A 164 27.43 31.57 -22.82
N VAL A 165 27.10 31.81 -21.55
CA VAL A 165 26.69 33.11 -21.04
C VAL A 165 27.78 33.64 -20.13
N GLU A 166 28.26 34.82 -20.44
CA GLU A 166 29.21 35.58 -19.62
C GLU A 166 28.48 36.79 -19.02
N LEU A 167 28.63 36.97 -17.70
CA LEU A 167 28.05 38.09 -16.98
C LEU A 167 29.17 39.01 -16.50
N VAL A 168 29.14 40.26 -16.97
CA VAL A 168 30.07 41.31 -16.55
C VAL A 168 29.34 42.28 -15.64
N VAL A 169 29.73 42.30 -14.37
CA VAL A 169 29.07 43.07 -13.31
C VAL A 169 29.86 44.34 -13.02
N ALA A 170 29.30 45.49 -13.36
CA ALA A 170 29.83 46.79 -13.00
C ALA A 170 29.13 47.33 -11.74
N GLY A 171 29.93 47.78 -10.77
CA GLY A 171 29.43 48.18 -9.46
C GLY A 171 30.38 49.11 -8.73
N ARG A 172 30.11 49.30 -7.44
CA ARG A 172 30.88 50.18 -6.57
C ARG A 172 31.13 49.50 -5.24
N TYR A 173 32.35 49.66 -4.72
CA TYR A 173 32.73 49.22 -3.39
C TYR A 173 32.26 50.21 -2.32
N ALA A 174 32.18 49.74 -1.07
CA ALA A 174 31.92 50.57 0.10
C ALA A 174 32.94 51.72 0.26
N ASN A 175 34.18 51.53 -0.20
CA ASN A 175 35.24 52.56 -0.22
C ASN A 175 35.06 53.62 -1.33
N GLY A 176 33.99 53.55 -2.13
CA GLY A 176 33.69 54.50 -3.20
C GLY A 176 34.38 54.23 -4.53
N LYS A 177 35.25 53.22 -4.66
CA LYS A 177 35.85 52.84 -5.94
C LYS A 177 34.85 52.08 -6.81
N SER A 178 34.82 52.38 -8.11
CA SER A 178 34.03 51.61 -9.08
C SER A 178 34.90 50.50 -9.66
N ALA A 179 34.33 49.32 -9.89
CA ALA A 179 35.01 48.22 -10.55
C ALA A 179 34.04 47.41 -11.42
N SER A 180 34.60 46.66 -12.36
CA SER A 180 33.91 45.67 -13.17
C SER A 180 34.46 44.29 -12.84
N ILE A 181 33.59 43.32 -12.67
CA ILE A 181 33.93 41.95 -12.30
C ILE A 181 33.30 41.02 -13.33
N ASP A 182 34.11 40.14 -13.88
CA ASP A 182 33.64 39.10 -14.78
C ASP A 182 33.28 37.87 -13.94
N LEU A 183 32.03 37.43 -14.01
CA LEU A 183 31.57 36.22 -13.35
C LEU A 183 31.95 35.00 -14.19
N PRO A 184 32.14 33.82 -13.56
CA PRO A 184 32.39 32.58 -14.28
C PRO A 184 31.29 32.34 -15.32
N PRO A 185 31.67 32.08 -16.58
CA PRO A 185 30.68 31.82 -17.61
C PRO A 185 30.00 30.48 -17.37
N PHE A 186 28.76 30.34 -17.86
CA PHE A 186 27.98 29.11 -17.72
C PHE A 186 27.29 28.74 -19.02
N ASN A 187 27.11 27.44 -19.23
CA ASN A 187 26.49 26.91 -20.43
C ASN A 187 24.96 27.04 -20.37
N ILE A 188 24.36 27.36 -21.51
CA ILE A 188 22.91 27.36 -21.71
C ILE A 188 22.56 26.52 -22.93
N GLN A 189 21.40 25.88 -22.84
CA GLN A 189 20.77 25.20 -23.95
C GLN A 189 19.31 25.63 -24.02
N LEU A 190 18.85 25.96 -25.22
CA LEU A 190 17.45 26.28 -25.46
C LEU A 190 17.01 25.81 -26.84
N GLN A 191 15.80 25.27 -26.90
CA GLN A 191 15.13 25.02 -28.18
C GLN A 191 14.33 26.25 -28.60
N GLN A 192 13.32 26.64 -27.81
CA GLN A 192 12.56 27.88 -28.04
C GLN A 192 12.93 28.96 -27.02
N TYR A 193 12.97 28.61 -25.74
CA TYR A 193 13.33 29.52 -24.66
C TYR A 193 14.04 28.79 -23.53
N THR A 194 14.74 29.56 -22.69
CA THR A 194 15.26 29.08 -21.42
C THR A 194 15.21 30.18 -20.37
N HIS A 195 14.90 29.79 -19.14
CA HIS A 195 14.91 30.67 -17.98
C HIS A 195 16.08 30.28 -17.08
N VAL A 196 17.11 31.12 -17.05
CA VAL A 196 18.28 30.93 -16.20
C VAL A 196 18.10 31.76 -14.94
N HIS A 197 18.20 31.11 -13.79
CA HIS A 197 18.19 31.80 -12.50
C HIS A 197 19.30 31.24 -11.61
N GLY A 198 19.79 32.06 -10.69
CA GLY A 198 20.84 31.66 -9.75
C GLY A 198 21.34 32.80 -8.92
N THR A 199 22.36 32.53 -8.12
CA THR A 199 23.12 33.53 -7.38
C THR A 199 24.60 33.41 -7.69
N ALA A 200 25.27 34.56 -7.78
CA ALA A 200 26.71 34.62 -7.96
C ALA A 200 27.33 35.39 -6.78
N PRO A 201 28.43 34.90 -6.17
CA PRO A 201 29.10 35.62 -5.10
C PRO A 201 29.71 36.91 -5.65
N LEU A 202 29.54 38.01 -4.90
CA LEU A 202 30.23 39.27 -5.16
C LEU A 202 31.34 39.47 -4.11
N PRO A 203 32.44 40.17 -4.46
CA PRO A 203 33.45 40.54 -3.49
C PRO A 203 32.88 41.34 -2.31
N GLU A 204 33.51 41.22 -1.15
CA GLU A 204 33.03 41.90 0.06
C GLU A 204 32.93 43.42 -0.14
N GLY A 205 31.80 43.98 0.28
CA GLY A 205 31.51 45.41 0.15
C GLY A 205 31.28 45.89 -1.28
N PHE A 206 31.18 45.00 -2.28
CA PHE A 206 30.82 45.36 -3.66
C PHE A 206 29.30 45.32 -3.87
N SER A 207 28.74 46.42 -4.38
CA SER A 207 27.35 46.51 -4.78
C SER A 207 27.24 46.65 -6.29
N ALA A 208 26.55 45.69 -6.92
CA ALA A 208 26.33 45.69 -8.36
C ALA A 208 25.34 46.80 -8.75
N ARG A 209 25.66 47.54 -9.83
CA ARG A 209 24.81 48.61 -10.37
C ARG A 209 24.32 48.32 -11.77
N GLN A 210 25.14 47.64 -12.56
CA GLN A 210 24.87 47.34 -13.95
C GLN A 210 25.47 45.98 -14.29
N VAL A 211 24.72 45.16 -15.04
CA VAL A 211 25.18 43.86 -15.50
C VAL A 211 25.06 43.82 -17.00
N THR A 212 26.16 43.46 -17.66
CA THR A 212 26.20 43.19 -19.09
C THR A 212 26.20 41.68 -19.29
N ILE A 213 25.17 41.21 -19.97
CA ILE A 213 25.01 39.83 -20.40
C ILE A 213 25.61 39.71 -21.79
N LYS A 214 26.45 38.71 -22.01
CA LYS A 214 26.97 38.33 -23.32
C LYS A 214 26.64 36.86 -23.56
N ILE A 215 26.15 36.54 -24.75
CA ILE A 215 25.85 35.17 -25.16
C ILE A 215 26.68 34.85 -26.39
N THR A 216 27.43 33.76 -26.34
CA THR A 216 28.23 33.21 -27.44
C THR A 216 27.76 31.80 -27.79
N PRO A 217 27.71 31.41 -29.08
CA PRO A 217 27.45 30.02 -29.47
C PRO A 217 28.60 29.12 -29.02
N GLN A 218 28.29 27.86 -28.70
CA GLN A 218 29.31 26.87 -28.37
C GLN A 218 30.28 26.69 -29.55
N GLY A 219 31.58 26.79 -29.28
CA GLY A 219 32.62 26.65 -30.31
C GLY A 219 32.85 27.88 -31.19
N SER A 220 32.16 29.01 -30.95
CA SER A 220 32.37 30.26 -31.67
C SER A 220 32.59 31.43 -30.72
N LYS A 221 33.58 32.29 -31.01
CA LYS A 221 33.79 33.55 -30.30
C LYS A 221 32.89 34.70 -30.80
N LYS A 222 32.04 34.44 -31.79
CA LYS A 222 31.13 35.46 -32.32
C LYS A 222 29.98 35.67 -31.34
N LEU A 223 29.78 36.92 -30.92
CA LEU A 223 28.69 37.29 -30.02
C LEU A 223 27.34 37.09 -30.71
N SER A 224 26.46 36.29 -30.11
CA SER A 224 25.07 36.09 -30.57
C SER A 224 24.17 37.21 -30.07
N ALA A 225 24.30 37.56 -28.80
CA ALA A 225 23.51 38.62 -28.17
C ALA A 225 24.29 39.28 -27.04
N THR A 226 23.99 40.55 -26.83
CA THR A 226 24.45 41.29 -25.66
C THR A 226 23.33 42.16 -25.15
N ARG A 227 23.23 42.33 -23.84
CA ARG A 227 22.28 43.26 -23.22
C ARG A 227 22.83 43.75 -21.90
N THR A 228 22.75 45.05 -21.68
CA THR A 228 23.18 45.65 -20.43
C THR A 228 21.97 46.21 -19.69
N LEU A 229 21.81 45.82 -18.43
CA LEU A 229 20.70 46.22 -17.58
C LEU A 229 21.20 46.76 -16.25
N ARG A 230 20.40 47.61 -15.62
CA ARG A 230 20.68 48.10 -14.27
C ARG A 230 20.18 47.10 -13.23
N VAL A 231 20.92 46.96 -12.15
CA VAL A 231 20.53 46.14 -11.00
C VAL A 231 19.50 46.90 -10.19
N ALA A 232 18.44 46.22 -9.76
CA ALA A 232 17.45 46.81 -8.88
C ALA A 232 18.14 47.22 -7.55
N ARG A 233 17.77 48.39 -7.04
CA ARG A 233 18.29 48.88 -5.76
C ARG A 233 17.76 48.05 -4.61
#